data_AF-A0A1V4RLG6-F1
#
_entry.id   AF-A0A1V4RLG6-F1
#
_cell.length_a   1.000
_cell.length_b   1.000
_cell.length_c   1.000
_cell.angle_alpha   90.00
_cell.angle_beta   90.00
_cell.angle_gamma   90.00
#
_symmetry.space_group_name_H-M   'P 1'
#
loop_
_entity.id
_entity.type
_entity.pdbx_description
1 polymer ?
#
loop_
_entity_poly.entity_id
_entity_poly.type
_entity_poly.pdbx_seq_one_letter_code
_entity_poly.pdbx_strand_id
1 'polypeptide(L)'
;MGEMFDGLISGVTARGIFVEITPHLIEGFIAVENLEDDYYIFDEKTYRMVGKESNREYRLGDEVRIRVARVDRETNQVDFVMAANG
;
A
#
# COMPACT_ATOMS: atom_id res chain seq x y z
N MET A 1 -16.71 -3.82 -10.41
CA MET A 1 -15.95 -3.20 -9.30
C MET A 1 -15.18 -4.31 -8.61
N GLY A 2 -13.86 -4.17 -8.46
CA GLY A 2 -13.02 -5.19 -7.82
C GLY A 2 -13.30 -5.30 -6.32
N GLU A 3 -13.01 -6.48 -5.78
CA GLU A 3 -13.17 -6.78 -4.35
C GLU A 3 -12.18 -5.94 -3.52
N MET A 4 -12.66 -5.42 -2.39
CA MET A 4 -11.86 -4.66 -1.44
C MET A 4 -11.46 -5.55 -0.28
N PHE A 5 -10.21 -5.44 0.13
CA PHE A 5 -9.67 -6.21 1.24
C PHE A 5 -9.14 -5.26 2.31
N ASP A 6 -9.28 -5.69 3.56
CA ASP A 6 -8.54 -5.10 4.67
C ASP A 6 -7.10 -5.65 4.62
N GLY A 7 -6.14 -4.77 4.80
CA GLY A 7 -4.73 -5.11 4.76
C GLY A 7 -3.95 -4.38 5.85
N LEU A 8 -2.82 -4.97 6.23
CA LEU A 8 -1.87 -4.40 7.17
C LEU A 8 -0.61 -4.00 6.42
N ILE A 9 -0.11 -2.78 6.62
CA ILE A 9 1.18 -2.39 6.08
C ILE A 9 2.28 -3.23 6.76
N SER A 10 2.93 -4.11 6.01
CA SER A 10 4.02 -4.99 6.46
C SER A 10 5.41 -4.39 6.18
N GLY A 11 5.48 -3.34 5.35
CA GLY A 11 6.73 -2.66 5.05
C GLY A 11 6.54 -1.37 4.27
N VAL A 12 7.47 -0.43 4.45
CA VAL A 12 7.48 0.85 3.74
C VAL A 12 8.89 1.10 3.17
N THR A 13 8.94 1.52 1.91
CA THR A 13 10.19 1.81 1.20
C THR A 13 10.03 3.07 0.36
N ALA A 14 11.12 3.61 -0.21
CA ALA A 14 11.02 4.73 -1.14
C ALA A 14 10.21 4.42 -2.42
N ARG A 15 10.06 3.13 -2.78
CA ARG A 15 9.36 2.70 -4.01
C ARG A 15 7.86 2.51 -3.80
N GLY A 16 7.41 2.39 -2.55
CA GLY A 16 6.05 1.98 -2.25
C GLY A 16 5.93 1.21 -0.94
N ILE A 17 4.78 0.58 -0.77
CA ILE A 17 4.29 0.00 0.48
C ILE A 17 3.99 -1.48 0.26
N PHE A 18 4.49 -2.34 1.14
CA PHE A 18 4.07 -3.74 1.23
C PHE A 18 2.85 -3.85 2.14
N VAL A 19 1.85 -4.59 1.69
CA VAL A 19 0.60 -4.81 2.42
C VAL A 19 0.30 -6.30 2.46
N GLU A 20 -0.02 -6.81 3.65
CA GLU A 20 -0.48 -8.18 3.86
C GLU A 20 -2.00 -8.19 4.04
N ILE A 21 -2.71 -9.00 3.26
CA ILE A 21 -4.14 -9.25 3.42
C ILE A 21 -4.35 -10.21 4.58
N THR A 22 -5.09 -9.77 5.60
CA THR A 22 -5.52 -10.64 6.69
C THR A 22 -6.90 -11.24 6.40
N PRO A 23 -7.17 -12.51 6.75
CA PRO A 23 -6.28 -13.51 7.36
C PRO A 23 -5.52 -14.37 6.32
N HIS A 24 -5.57 -14.02 5.03
CA HIS A 24 -5.08 -14.88 3.96
C HIS A 24 -3.55 -14.90 3.80
N LEU A 25 -2.81 -14.06 4.56
CA LEU A 25 -1.35 -13.95 4.54
C LEU A 25 -0.79 -13.72 3.12
N ILE A 26 -1.58 -13.10 2.24
CA ILE A 26 -1.15 -12.73 0.88
C ILE A 26 -0.50 -11.36 0.98
N GLU A 27 0.79 -11.29 0.69
CA GLU A 27 1.51 -10.03 0.59
C GLU A 27 1.52 -9.53 -0.86
N GLY A 28 1.39 -8.22 -1.01
CA GLY A 28 1.52 -7.53 -2.28
C GLY A 28 2.03 -6.11 -2.11
N PHE A 29 2.21 -5.43 -3.23
CA PHE A 29 2.92 -4.15 -3.28
C PHE A 29 2.04 -3.05 -3.86
N ILE A 30 2.02 -1.89 -3.20
CA ILE A 30 1.45 -0.65 -3.72
C ILE A 30 2.62 0.24 -4.11
N ALA A 31 2.82 0.44 -5.41
CA ALA A 31 3.80 1.39 -5.91
C ALA A 31 3.42 2.82 -5.48
N VAL A 32 4.42 3.66 -5.18
CA VAL A 32 4.19 5.05 -4.77
C VAL A 32 3.42 5.85 -5.82
N GLU A 33 3.60 5.53 -7.11
CA GLU A 33 2.86 6.12 -8.23
C GLU A 33 1.35 5.84 -8.19
N ASN A 34 0.90 4.80 -7.49
CA ASN A 34 -0.51 4.47 -7.30
C ASN A 34 -1.13 5.17 -6.09
N LEU A 35 -0.35 5.95 -5.33
CA LEU A 35 -0.84 6.80 -4.24
C LEU A 35 -1.24 8.17 -4.81
N GLU A 36 -2.28 8.16 -5.65
CA GLU A 36 -2.67 9.33 -6.47
C GLU A 36 -3.28 10.49 -5.66
N ASP A 37 -3.54 10.32 -4.36
CA ASP A 37 -4.17 11.34 -3.52
C ASP A 37 -3.20 12.42 -3.00
N ASP A 38 -1.89 12.22 -3.11
CA ASP A 38 -0.87 13.20 -2.70
C ASP A 38 0.50 12.88 -3.33
N TYR A 39 1.47 13.79 -3.17
CA TYR A 39 2.88 13.51 -3.37
C TYR A 39 3.51 12.98 -2.08
N TYR A 40 3.80 11.67 -2.04
CA TYR A 40 4.37 11.02 -0.86
C TYR A 40 5.90 11.01 -0.87
N ILE A 41 6.48 11.35 0.29
CA ILE A 41 7.92 11.31 0.55
C ILE A 41 8.20 10.24 1.61
N PHE A 42 9.19 9.39 1.36
CA PHE A 42 9.65 8.41 2.34
C PHE A 42 10.58 9.07 3.37
N ASP A 43 10.23 8.96 4.65
CA ASP A 43 11.07 9.34 5.78
C ASP A 43 11.79 8.09 6.31
N GLU A 44 13.07 7.94 5.93
CA GLU A 44 13.92 6.81 6.31
C GLU A 44 14.14 6.69 7.82
N LYS A 45 14.05 7.79 8.57
CA LYS A 45 14.31 7.78 10.02
C LYS A 45 13.15 7.16 10.79
N THR A 46 11.95 7.32 10.28
CA THR A 46 10.70 6.88 10.93
C THR A 46 9.99 5.78 10.15
N TYR A 47 10.55 5.32 9.03
CA TYR A 47 10.01 4.26 8.18
C TYR A 47 8.54 4.48 7.80
N ARG A 48 8.23 5.69 7.34
CA ARG A 48 6.88 6.07 6.90
C ARG A 48 6.90 6.87 5.61
N MET A 49 5.82 6.80 4.84
CA MET A 49 5.53 7.74 3.76
C MET A 49 4.67 8.87 4.30
N VAL A 50 5.01 10.11 3.96
CA VAL A 50 4.27 11.31 4.36
C VAL A 50 3.85 12.08 3.11
N GLY A 51 2.54 12.30 2.97
CA GLY A 51 1.94 13.12 1.94
C GLY A 51 2.28 14.59 2.15
N LYS A 52 2.77 15.25 1.10
CA LYS A 52 3.28 16.62 1.17
C LYS A 52 2.19 17.66 1.41
N GLU A 53 1.00 17.45 0.86
CA GLU A 53 -0.12 18.41 0.96
C GLU A 53 -1.11 18.02 2.07
N SER A 54 -1.45 16.73 2.16
CA SER A 54 -2.43 16.21 3.11
C SER A 54 -1.86 15.95 4.51
N ASN A 55 -0.53 15.84 4.65
CA ASN A 55 0.14 15.27 5.83
C ASN A 55 -0.35 13.86 6.19
N ARG A 56 -0.97 13.14 5.25
CA ARG A 56 -1.35 11.74 5.44
C ARG A 56 -0.09 10.90 5.59
N GLU A 57 -0.11 9.97 6.53
CA GLU A 57 1.01 9.09 6.79
C GLU A 57 0.62 7.64 6.53
N TYR A 58 1.56 6.89 5.96
CA TYR A 58 1.51 5.43 5.88
C TYR A 58 2.77 4.86 6.54
N ARG A 59 2.59 4.08 7.60
CA ARG A 59 3.70 3.47 8.35
C ARG A 59 3.45 1.98 8.58
N LEU A 60 4.51 1.28 8.95
CA LEU A 60 4.46 -0.12 9.36
C LEU A 60 3.39 -0.33 10.44
N GLY A 61 2.51 -1.31 10.22
CA GLY A 61 1.43 -1.69 11.13
C GLY A 61 0.13 -0.89 11.00
N ASP A 62 0.04 0.08 10.09
CA ASP A 62 -1.25 0.73 9.82
C ASP A 62 -2.18 -0.20 9.04
N GLU A 63 -3.46 -0.14 9.38
CA GLU A 63 -4.54 -0.81 8.62
C GLU A 63 -4.94 0.06 7.43
N VAL A 64 -5.07 -0.58 6.27
CA VAL A 64 -5.44 0.05 5.01
C VAL A 64 -6.49 -0.77 4.28
N ARG A 65 -7.28 -0.11 3.44
CA ARG A 65 -8.18 -0.77 2.50
C ARG A 65 -7.55 -0.76 1.12
N ILE A 66 -7.51 -1.92 0.48
CA ILE A 66 -6.85 -2.11 -0.81
C ILE A 66 -7.73 -2.84 -1.81
N ARG A 67 -7.33 -2.80 -3.08
CA ARG A 67 -7.88 -3.63 -4.15
C ARG A 67 -6.75 -4.34 -4.88
N VAL A 68 -7.02 -5.55 -5.35
CA VAL A 68 -6.12 -6.31 -6.23
C VAL A 68 -6.11 -5.65 -7.60
N ALA A 69 -4.94 -5.17 -8.02
CA ALA A 69 -4.74 -4.56 -9.34
C ALA A 69 -4.24 -5.58 -10.35
N ARG A 70 -3.27 -6.43 -9.95
CA ARG A 70 -2.69 -7.47 -10.81
C ARG A 70 -2.28 -8.66 -9.96
N VAL A 71 -2.42 -9.85 -10.53
CA VAL A 71 -1.85 -11.09 -9.98
C VAL A 71 -0.96 -11.70 -11.04
N ASP A 72 0.32 -11.79 -10.76
CA ASP A 72 1.31 -12.43 -11.62
C ASP A 72 1.65 -13.80 -11.04
N ARG A 73 1.18 -14.85 -11.71
CA ARG A 73 1.37 -16.24 -11.28
C ARG A 73 2.75 -16.79 -11.61
N GLU A 74 3.47 -16.18 -12.54
CA GLU A 74 4.81 -16.62 -12.90
C GLU A 74 5.82 -16.15 -11.85
N THR A 75 5.64 -14.94 -11.33
CA THR A 75 6.50 -14.35 -10.30
C THR A 75 5.96 -14.50 -8.88
N ASN A 76 4.73 -15.00 -8.71
CA ASN A 76 3.98 -14.99 -7.43
C ASN A 76 3.87 -13.59 -6.82
N GLN A 77 3.73 -12.56 -7.65
CA GLN A 77 3.58 -11.17 -7.21
C GLN A 77 2.14 -10.71 -7.31
N VAL A 78 1.73 -9.91 -6.34
CA VAL A 78 0.41 -9.26 -6.32
C VAL A 78 0.64 -7.76 -6.24
N ASP A 79 0.10 -7.04 -7.20
CA ASP A 79 0.11 -5.58 -7.20
C ASP A 79 -1.23 -5.09 -6.63
N PHE A 80 -1.15 -4.14 -5.72
CA PHE A 80 -2.29 -3.52 -5.05
C PHE A 80 -2.41 -2.05 -5.39
N VAL A 81 -3.60 -1.52 -5.19
CA VAL A 81 -3.87 -0.08 -5.15
C VAL A 81 -4.67 0.27 -3.90
N MET A 82 -4.49 1.49 -3.40
CA MET A 82 -5.31 2.02 -2.31
C MET A 82 -6.78 2.05 -2.74
N ALA A 83 -7.67 1.58 -1.88
CA ALA A 83 -9.09 1.81 -2.09
C ALA A 83 -9.38 3.29 -1.84
N ALA A 84 -9.88 4.00 -2.85
CA ALA A 84 -10.37 5.36 -2.65
C ALA A 84 -11.45 5.34 -1.55
N ASN A 85 -11.30 6.20 -0.54
CA ASN A 85 -12.41 6.54 0.34
C ASN A 85 -13.40 7.32 -0.52
N GLY A 86 -14.58 6.73 -0.74
CA GLY A 86 -15.69 7.40 -1.44
C GLY A 86 -16.17 8.63 -0.69
#